data_AF-A0AAP1QHU4-F1
#
_entry.id   AF-A0AAP1QHU4-F1
#
_cell.length_a   1.000
_cell.length_b   1.000
_cell.length_c   1.000
_cell.angle_alpha   90.00
_cell.angle_beta   90.00
_cell.angle_gamma   90.00
#
_symmetry.space_group_name_H-M   'P 1'
#
loop_
_entity.id
_entity.type
_entity.pdbx_description
1 polymer ?
#
loop_
_entity_poly.entity_id
_entity_poly.type
_entity_poly.pdbx_seq_one_letter_code
_entity_poly.pdbx_strand_id
1 'polypeptide(L)'
;MKNKQLNTVESKIGVLDTSISSMNVGDYIIMDSAYKRINTVFDNAQKVSFPTHERINRVGFKRQKEIAINILCGTNCLNSKMMLHRQWNVGYLNSILMKDVITLGVGWQNYQGKPDLYTKTLLKRLLSEDYVHSVRDNYTLEMLQSAGISNVINTSCPTMWDLTQEHCAEIPSHKSENVIFTLTDYREDKIKDLELINSLLKSYNKVYFWVQGSKDYVYFKSFGDVIKNIIVVPPNLSDFDKVLNSDESLEYVGTRLHAGIRALQKKRRSIIISVDNRAEEKKKDFNLKVIPRDLSSNDYSNIFNEQFDTQVTLPNSEIEKWKTQFK
;
A
#
# COMPACT_ATOMS: atom_id res chain seq x y z
N MET A 1 -26.37 11.39 -20.72
CA MET A 1 -25.92 10.82 -19.43
C MET A 1 -26.37 11.75 -18.33
N LYS A 2 -27.14 11.27 -17.35
CA LYS A 2 -27.53 12.10 -16.20
C LYS A 2 -26.26 12.36 -15.38
N ASN A 3 -25.83 13.61 -15.25
CA ASN A 3 -24.85 14.05 -14.26
C ASN A 3 -25.39 13.65 -12.88
N LYS A 4 -25.10 12.43 -12.43
CA LYS A 4 -25.29 12.06 -11.04
C LYS A 4 -24.25 12.85 -10.27
N GLN A 5 -24.67 13.88 -9.55
CA GLN A 5 -23.80 14.52 -8.58
C GLN A 5 -23.31 13.42 -7.62
N LEU A 6 -22.01 13.12 -7.68
CA LEU A 6 -21.41 12.05 -6.88
C LEU A 6 -21.21 12.50 -5.42
N ASN A 7 -21.26 13.80 -5.16
CA ASN A 7 -20.94 14.41 -3.87
C ASN A 7 -22.10 15.27 -3.33
N THR A 8 -23.23 14.66 -3.00
CA THR A 8 -24.34 15.30 -2.29
C THR A 8 -24.70 14.50 -1.05
N VAL A 9 -25.45 15.10 -0.12
CA VAL A 9 -25.89 14.42 1.12
C VAL A 9 -26.78 13.19 0.82
N GLU A 10 -27.44 13.17 -0.34
CA GLU A 10 -28.26 12.05 -0.79
C GLU A 10 -27.45 10.98 -1.54
N SER A 11 -26.23 11.32 -2.00
CA SER A 11 -25.42 10.41 -2.80
C SER A 11 -24.76 9.34 -1.91
N LYS A 12 -24.63 8.14 -2.48
CA LYS A 12 -23.92 7.02 -1.88
C LYS A 12 -22.80 6.60 -2.81
N ILE A 13 -21.60 6.45 -2.29
CA ILE A 13 -20.46 5.90 -3.01
C ILE A 13 -20.01 4.59 -2.38
N GLY A 14 -19.64 3.63 -3.21
CA GLY A 14 -19.05 2.38 -2.76
C GLY A 14 -17.55 2.56 -2.54
N VAL A 15 -17.03 2.01 -1.46
CA VAL A 15 -15.59 1.90 -1.20
C VAL A 15 -15.26 0.42 -1.21
N LEU A 16 -14.48 -0.03 -2.20
CA LEU A 16 -13.97 -1.39 -2.20
C LEU A 16 -12.75 -1.42 -1.27
N ASP A 17 -13.00 -1.90 -0.06
CA ASP A 17 -12.13 -1.84 1.10
C ASP A 17 -11.27 -3.11 1.18
N THR A 18 -9.96 -2.91 1.06
CA THR A 18 -8.99 -4.01 1.00
C THR A 18 -8.61 -4.53 2.38
N SER A 19 -8.95 -3.82 3.45
CA SER A 19 -8.71 -4.26 4.82
C SER A 19 -9.72 -5.30 5.30
N ILE A 20 -10.94 -5.32 4.72
CA ILE A 20 -11.98 -6.29 5.08
C ILE A 20 -11.51 -7.70 4.72
N SER A 21 -11.49 -8.58 5.73
CA SER A 21 -11.00 -9.96 5.67
C SER A 21 -9.53 -10.09 5.24
N SER A 22 -8.72 -9.03 5.39
CA SER A 22 -7.27 -9.12 5.18
C SER A 22 -6.54 -9.68 6.39
N MET A 23 -5.55 -10.54 6.12
CA MET A 23 -4.60 -11.06 7.11
C MET A 23 -3.28 -10.26 7.14
N ASN A 24 -3.24 -9.11 6.46
CA ASN A 24 -2.09 -8.23 6.37
C ASN A 24 -2.47 -6.85 6.90
N VAL A 25 -1.91 -6.48 8.05
CA VAL A 25 -2.21 -5.19 8.69
C VAL A 25 -1.80 -4.00 7.82
N GLY A 26 -0.90 -4.20 6.86
CA GLY A 26 -0.53 -3.19 5.86
C GLY A 26 -1.70 -2.69 5.02
N ASP A 27 -2.75 -3.49 4.81
CA ASP A 27 -3.94 -3.01 4.08
C ASP A 27 -4.74 -1.99 4.90
N TYR A 28 -4.67 -2.03 6.24
CA TYR A 28 -5.28 -1.01 7.10
C TYR A 28 -4.56 0.35 6.95
N ILE A 29 -3.23 0.36 6.77
CA ILE A 29 -2.46 1.59 6.49
C ILE A 29 -2.94 2.22 5.16
N ILE A 30 -3.14 1.38 4.15
CA ILE A 30 -3.64 1.83 2.84
C ILE A 30 -5.04 2.40 2.98
N MET A 31 -5.93 1.69 3.66
CA MET A 31 -7.33 2.12 3.83
C MET A 31 -7.46 3.37 4.69
N ASP A 32 -6.69 3.51 5.77
CA ASP A 32 -6.62 4.74 6.59
C ASP A 32 -6.31 5.96 5.69
N SER A 33 -5.28 5.82 4.84
CA SER A 33 -4.88 6.88 3.92
C SER A 33 -5.90 7.10 2.79
N ALA A 34 -6.51 6.03 2.26
CA ALA A 34 -7.50 6.11 1.19
C ALA A 34 -8.80 6.77 1.67
N TYR A 35 -9.30 6.41 2.86
CA TYR A 35 -10.48 7.07 3.46
C TYR A 35 -10.22 8.55 3.69
N LYS A 36 -9.03 8.96 4.14
CA LYS A 36 -8.66 10.38 4.24
C LYS A 36 -8.87 11.10 2.89
N ARG A 37 -8.46 10.51 1.77
CA ARG A 37 -8.64 11.11 0.43
C ARG A 37 -10.09 11.10 -0.02
N ILE A 38 -10.77 9.97 0.13
CA ILE A 38 -12.18 9.82 -0.26
C ILE A 38 -13.07 10.78 0.53
N ASN A 39 -12.84 10.95 1.82
CA ASN A 39 -13.60 11.89 2.65
C ASN A 39 -13.33 13.35 2.28
N THR A 40 -12.16 13.67 1.72
CA THR A 40 -11.87 15.02 1.21
C THR A 40 -12.56 15.28 -0.13
N VAL A 41 -12.60 14.28 -1.02
CA VAL A 41 -13.18 14.42 -2.36
C VAL A 41 -14.71 14.31 -2.36
N PHE A 42 -15.24 13.44 -1.52
CA PHE A 42 -16.66 13.11 -1.42
C PHE A 42 -17.19 13.44 -0.02
N ASP A 43 -16.89 14.61 0.52
CA ASP A 43 -17.22 15.03 1.88
C ASP A 43 -18.71 14.91 2.24
N ASN A 44 -19.61 15.12 1.28
CA ASN A 44 -21.06 15.07 1.50
C ASN A 44 -21.67 13.67 1.28
N ALA A 45 -21.02 12.81 0.49
CA ALA A 45 -21.57 11.50 0.15
C ALA A 45 -21.46 10.49 1.31
N GLN A 46 -22.45 9.60 1.44
CA GLN A 46 -22.33 8.43 2.32
C GLN A 46 -21.37 7.39 1.70
N LYS A 47 -20.48 6.82 2.52
CA LYS A 47 -19.55 5.76 2.10
C LYS A 47 -20.10 4.40 2.49
N VAL A 48 -20.19 3.49 1.53
CA VAL A 48 -20.65 2.12 1.72
C VAL A 48 -19.48 1.18 1.42
N SER A 49 -18.95 0.51 2.42
CA SER A 49 -17.77 -0.35 2.27
C SER A 49 -18.14 -1.75 1.78
N PHE A 50 -17.35 -2.29 0.85
CA PHE A 50 -17.47 -3.64 0.31
C PHE A 50 -16.11 -4.34 0.34
N PRO A 51 -16.05 -5.64 0.64
CA PRO A 51 -14.78 -6.38 0.65
C PRO A 51 -14.22 -6.55 -0.77
N THR A 52 -12.90 -6.62 -0.89
CA THR A 52 -12.22 -7.07 -2.12
C THR A 52 -11.80 -8.53 -2.08
N HIS A 53 -11.40 -9.04 -0.91
CA HIS A 53 -10.92 -10.42 -0.74
C HIS A 53 -12.05 -11.46 -0.78
N GLU A 54 -13.27 -11.03 -0.46
CA GLU A 54 -14.48 -11.84 -0.53
C GLU A 54 -15.36 -11.42 -1.72
N ARG A 55 -16.21 -12.35 -2.17
CA ARG A 55 -17.22 -12.02 -3.16
C ARG A 55 -18.32 -11.18 -2.51
N ILE A 56 -18.75 -10.13 -3.21
CA ILE A 56 -19.96 -9.40 -2.85
C ILE A 56 -21.14 -10.39 -2.81
N ASN A 57 -21.84 -10.42 -1.69
CA ASN A 57 -22.97 -11.31 -1.46
C ASN A 57 -24.30 -10.65 -1.88
N ARG A 58 -25.43 -11.33 -1.66
CA ARG A 58 -26.77 -10.83 -2.02
C ARG A 58 -27.10 -9.47 -1.39
N VAL A 59 -26.70 -9.24 -0.14
CA VAL A 59 -26.93 -7.95 0.54
C VAL A 59 -26.05 -6.88 -0.09
N GLY A 60 -24.78 -7.19 -0.34
CA GLY A 60 -23.86 -6.29 -1.02
C GLY A 60 -24.37 -5.88 -2.41
N PHE A 61 -24.90 -6.80 -3.20
CA PHE A 61 -25.49 -6.48 -4.51
C PHE A 61 -26.75 -5.62 -4.42
N LYS A 62 -27.56 -5.74 -3.36
CA LYS A 62 -28.67 -4.79 -3.13
C LYS A 62 -28.12 -3.39 -2.92
N ARG A 63 -27.06 -3.23 -2.12
CA ARG A 63 -26.41 -1.93 -1.88
C ARG A 63 -25.70 -1.37 -3.12
N GLN A 64 -25.11 -2.23 -3.95
CA GLN A 64 -24.54 -1.82 -5.25
C GLN A 64 -25.59 -1.14 -6.16
N LYS A 65 -26.88 -1.46 -6.05
CA LYS A 65 -27.93 -0.76 -6.80
C LYS A 65 -28.20 0.65 -6.28
N GLU A 66 -27.91 0.92 -5.01
CA GLU A 66 -28.16 2.20 -4.36
C GLU A 66 -27.00 3.20 -4.50
N ILE A 67 -25.78 2.73 -4.73
CA ILE A 67 -24.61 3.60 -4.92
C ILE A 67 -24.55 4.16 -6.34
N ALA A 68 -23.85 5.28 -6.49
CA ALA A 68 -23.57 5.90 -7.78
C ALA A 68 -22.38 5.24 -8.49
N ILE A 69 -21.29 5.00 -7.76
CA ILE A 69 -20.02 4.49 -8.28
C ILE A 69 -19.24 3.77 -7.17
N ASN A 70 -18.28 2.91 -7.54
CA ASN A 70 -17.31 2.32 -6.63
C ASN A 70 -15.94 2.99 -6.74
N ILE A 71 -15.26 3.16 -5.61
CA ILE A 71 -13.83 3.51 -5.55
C ILE A 71 -13.05 2.29 -5.09
N LEU A 72 -12.22 1.73 -5.97
CA LEU A 72 -11.28 0.66 -5.65
C LEU A 72 -10.03 1.26 -5.01
N CYS A 73 -9.93 1.10 -3.70
CA CYS A 73 -8.78 1.55 -2.95
C CYS A 73 -7.61 0.57 -3.12
N GLY A 74 -6.40 1.11 -3.07
CA GLY A 74 -5.18 0.34 -3.34
C GLY A 74 -5.00 -0.94 -2.52
N THR A 75 -4.28 -1.85 -3.16
CA THR A 75 -3.30 -2.84 -2.66
C THR A 75 -2.79 -3.50 -3.95
N ASN A 76 -2.38 -4.76 -3.93
CA ASN A 76 -2.03 -5.54 -5.12
C ASN A 76 -3.24 -6.14 -5.87
N CYS A 77 -4.34 -5.40 -5.99
CA CYS A 77 -5.62 -5.93 -6.51
C CYS A 77 -5.57 -6.47 -7.95
N LEU A 78 -4.60 -6.03 -8.76
CA LEU A 78 -4.53 -6.33 -10.19
C LEU A 78 -3.44 -7.36 -10.49
N ASN A 79 -3.69 -8.25 -11.44
CA ASN A 79 -2.69 -9.19 -11.97
C ASN A 79 -3.10 -9.67 -13.37
N SER A 80 -2.20 -10.32 -14.10
CA SER A 80 -2.43 -10.72 -15.50
C SER A 80 -3.35 -11.93 -15.70
N LYS A 81 -3.72 -12.61 -14.62
CA LYS A 81 -4.51 -13.86 -14.62
C LYS A 81 -5.59 -13.82 -13.53
N MET A 82 -6.45 -12.80 -13.56
CA MET A 82 -7.44 -12.54 -12.49
C MET A 82 -8.48 -13.66 -12.30
N MET A 83 -8.63 -14.57 -13.27
CA MET A 83 -9.47 -15.76 -13.11
C MET A 83 -8.90 -16.71 -12.03
N LEU A 84 -7.58 -16.84 -11.99
CA LEU A 84 -6.82 -17.77 -11.14
C LEU A 84 -6.39 -17.11 -9.82
N HIS A 85 -5.95 -15.84 -9.87
CA HIS A 85 -5.49 -15.11 -8.70
C HIS A 85 -6.45 -13.98 -8.35
N ARG A 86 -7.18 -14.15 -7.24
CA ARG A 86 -8.33 -13.32 -6.88
C ARG A 86 -8.08 -12.50 -5.62
N GLN A 87 -7.07 -11.62 -5.65
CA GLN A 87 -6.94 -10.59 -4.61
C GLN A 87 -8.12 -9.63 -4.63
N TRP A 88 -8.56 -9.28 -5.84
CA TRP A 88 -9.88 -8.73 -6.07
C TRP A 88 -10.82 -9.84 -6.55
N ASN A 89 -11.65 -10.36 -5.65
CA ASN A 89 -12.49 -11.54 -5.85
C ASN A 89 -13.78 -11.21 -6.60
N VAL A 90 -13.62 -10.74 -7.83
CA VAL A 90 -14.72 -10.42 -8.74
C VAL A 90 -14.65 -11.31 -9.96
N GLY A 91 -15.64 -12.19 -10.09
CA GLY A 91 -15.85 -12.94 -11.34
C GLY A 91 -16.65 -12.14 -12.35
N TYR A 92 -16.68 -12.61 -13.59
CA TYR A 92 -17.39 -11.96 -14.70
C TYR A 92 -18.90 -11.76 -14.42
N LEU A 93 -19.59 -12.73 -13.81
CA LEU A 93 -21.01 -12.54 -13.45
C LEU A 93 -21.20 -11.46 -12.38
N ASN A 94 -20.26 -11.35 -11.44
CA ASN A 94 -20.31 -10.32 -10.40
C ASN A 94 -20.07 -8.93 -11.02
N SER A 95 -19.18 -8.81 -12.01
CA SER A 95 -18.92 -7.52 -12.67
C SER A 95 -20.11 -6.99 -13.46
N ILE A 96 -21.06 -7.84 -13.85
CA ILE A 96 -22.32 -7.39 -14.48
C ILE A 96 -23.24 -6.71 -13.46
N LEU A 97 -23.23 -7.16 -12.21
CA LEU A 97 -24.11 -6.69 -11.14
C LEU A 97 -23.52 -5.54 -10.31
N MET A 98 -22.21 -5.31 -10.41
CA MET A 98 -21.52 -4.20 -9.75
C MET A 98 -21.73 -2.90 -10.50
N LYS A 99 -21.66 -1.79 -9.78
CA LYS A 99 -21.46 -0.47 -10.39
C LYS A 99 -20.04 -0.32 -10.88
N ASP A 100 -19.87 0.59 -11.83
CA ASP A 100 -18.57 0.96 -12.38
C ASP A 100 -17.61 1.35 -11.27
N VAL A 101 -16.34 1.13 -11.54
CA VAL A 101 -15.26 1.25 -10.57
C VAL A 101 -14.27 2.30 -11.06
N ILE A 102 -13.88 3.18 -10.16
CA ILE A 102 -12.75 4.11 -10.34
C ILE A 102 -11.66 3.67 -9.38
N THR A 103 -10.42 3.65 -9.84
CA THR A 103 -9.31 3.17 -9.01
C THR A 103 -8.66 4.33 -8.29
N LEU A 104 -8.16 4.07 -7.08
CA LEU A 104 -7.40 4.98 -6.24
C LEU A 104 -6.13 4.28 -5.74
N GLY A 105 -5.02 4.53 -6.42
CA GLY A 105 -3.71 3.99 -6.06
C GLY A 105 -3.62 2.48 -6.10
N VAL A 106 -4.30 1.85 -7.05
CA VAL A 106 -4.22 0.39 -7.23
C VAL A 106 -2.88 -0.01 -7.85
N GLY A 107 -2.46 -1.25 -7.61
CA GLY A 107 -1.21 -1.77 -8.13
C GLY A 107 -1.31 -3.17 -8.71
N TRP A 108 -0.40 -3.47 -9.62
CA TRP A 108 -0.15 -4.80 -10.15
C TRP A 108 0.66 -5.64 -9.16
N GLN A 109 0.25 -6.89 -8.94
CA GLN A 109 0.75 -7.71 -7.84
C GLN A 109 2.24 -8.06 -7.94
N ASN A 110 2.70 -8.48 -9.12
CA ASN A 110 4.07 -8.91 -9.40
C ASN A 110 4.44 -8.50 -10.83
N TYR A 111 5.73 -8.53 -11.16
CA TYR A 111 6.16 -8.52 -12.56
C TYR A 111 5.62 -9.76 -13.29
N GLN A 112 4.88 -9.52 -14.36
CA GLN A 112 4.18 -10.52 -15.15
C GLN A 112 4.17 -10.11 -16.63
N GLY A 113 3.93 -11.09 -17.51
CA GLY A 113 3.57 -10.80 -18.90
C GLY A 113 2.23 -10.07 -19.01
N LYS A 114 1.90 -9.62 -20.22
CA LYS A 114 0.66 -8.85 -20.50
C LYS A 114 -0.61 -9.55 -19.99
N PRO A 115 -1.65 -8.80 -19.62
CA PRO A 115 -2.91 -9.37 -19.14
C PRO A 115 -3.55 -10.31 -20.16
N ASP A 116 -4.11 -11.44 -19.71
CA ASP A 116 -4.83 -12.37 -20.57
C ASP A 116 -6.19 -11.79 -21.05
N LEU A 117 -6.80 -12.43 -22.04
CA LEU A 117 -8.06 -11.95 -22.63
C LEU A 117 -9.19 -11.86 -21.60
N TYR A 118 -9.22 -12.79 -20.63
CA TYR A 118 -10.19 -12.76 -19.54
C TYR A 118 -10.02 -11.50 -18.69
N THR A 119 -8.80 -11.23 -18.24
CA THR A 119 -8.45 -10.08 -17.41
C THR A 119 -8.76 -8.78 -18.14
N LYS A 120 -8.39 -8.67 -19.44
CA LYS A 120 -8.72 -7.50 -20.26
C LYS A 120 -10.23 -7.25 -20.31
N THR A 121 -11.01 -8.30 -20.58
CA THR A 121 -12.48 -8.21 -20.68
C THR A 121 -13.11 -7.86 -19.33
N LEU A 122 -12.61 -8.45 -18.25
CA LEU A 122 -13.08 -8.17 -16.89
C LEU A 122 -12.80 -6.71 -16.50
N LEU A 123 -11.60 -6.22 -16.73
CA LEU A 123 -11.20 -4.84 -16.38
C LEU A 123 -11.98 -3.82 -17.20
N LYS A 124 -12.12 -4.00 -18.52
CA LYS A 124 -12.95 -3.12 -19.37
C LYS A 124 -14.41 -3.08 -18.94
N ARG A 125 -14.91 -4.18 -18.36
CA ARG A 125 -16.29 -4.22 -17.84
C ARG A 125 -16.43 -3.51 -16.50
N LEU A 126 -15.42 -3.59 -15.64
CA LEU A 126 -15.49 -3.06 -14.28
C LEU A 126 -15.12 -1.58 -14.20
N LEU A 127 -14.08 -1.19 -14.94
CA LEU A 127 -13.52 0.15 -14.86
C LEU A 127 -14.34 1.12 -15.70
N SER A 128 -14.67 2.27 -15.11
CA SER A 128 -15.46 3.30 -15.78
C SER A 128 -14.74 3.90 -16.98
N GLU A 129 -15.42 4.09 -18.11
CA GLU A 129 -14.87 4.81 -19.27
C GLU A 129 -14.92 6.34 -19.08
N ASP A 130 -15.83 6.83 -18.24
CA ASP A 130 -16.09 8.26 -18.03
C ASP A 130 -15.12 8.98 -17.08
N TYR A 131 -14.31 8.24 -16.31
CA TYR A 131 -13.47 8.79 -15.24
C TYR A 131 -12.02 8.37 -15.40
N VAL A 132 -11.11 9.19 -14.88
CA VAL A 132 -9.69 8.90 -14.82
C VAL A 132 -9.37 7.98 -13.64
N HIS A 133 -8.65 6.89 -13.94
CA HIS A 133 -8.17 5.90 -12.99
C HIS A 133 -6.83 6.30 -12.38
N SER A 134 -6.69 6.13 -11.07
CA SER A 134 -5.44 6.33 -10.35
C SER A 134 -4.76 4.99 -10.07
N VAL A 135 -3.48 4.89 -10.45
CA VAL A 135 -2.58 3.78 -10.10
C VAL A 135 -1.42 4.26 -9.24
N ARG A 136 -0.75 3.33 -8.57
CA ARG A 136 0.32 3.66 -7.59
C ARG A 136 1.73 3.68 -8.15
N ASP A 137 1.94 3.19 -9.37
CA ASP A 137 3.25 3.04 -10.02
C ASP A 137 3.10 2.96 -11.55
N ASN A 138 4.18 3.26 -12.27
CA ASN A 138 4.27 3.29 -13.73
C ASN A 138 4.16 1.89 -14.33
N TYR A 139 4.65 0.86 -13.64
CA TYR A 139 4.44 -0.52 -14.08
C TYR A 139 2.94 -0.86 -14.19
N THR A 140 2.14 -0.49 -13.19
CA THR A 140 0.69 -0.71 -13.21
C THR A 140 0.02 0.13 -14.29
N LEU A 141 0.49 1.35 -14.52
CA LEU A 141 0.03 2.22 -15.60
C LEU A 141 0.18 1.53 -16.96
N GLU A 142 1.39 1.05 -17.27
CA GLU A 142 1.71 0.35 -18.52
C GLU A 142 0.88 -0.93 -18.67
N MET A 143 0.69 -1.70 -17.59
CA MET A 143 -0.09 -2.92 -17.61
C MET A 143 -1.58 -2.66 -17.93
N LEU A 144 -2.19 -1.63 -17.35
CA LEU A 144 -3.57 -1.23 -17.67
C LEU A 144 -3.70 -0.68 -19.09
N GLN A 145 -2.73 0.11 -19.56
CA GLN A 145 -2.69 0.57 -20.95
C GLN A 145 -2.61 -0.63 -21.92
N SER A 146 -1.80 -1.64 -21.61
CA SER A 146 -1.71 -2.88 -22.41
C SER A 146 -3.01 -3.72 -22.38
N ALA A 147 -3.87 -3.51 -21.37
CA ALA A 147 -5.21 -4.08 -21.30
C ALA A 147 -6.24 -3.30 -22.14
N GLY A 148 -5.86 -2.15 -22.69
CA GLY A 148 -6.73 -1.25 -23.44
C GLY A 148 -7.51 -0.28 -22.56
N ILE A 149 -7.03 0.03 -21.35
CA ILE A 149 -7.56 1.07 -20.46
C ILE A 149 -6.62 2.26 -20.58
N SER A 150 -7.03 3.32 -21.29
CA SER A 150 -6.19 4.48 -21.60
C SER A 150 -6.40 5.68 -20.67
N ASN A 151 -7.56 5.75 -20.01
CA ASN A 151 -7.96 6.77 -19.05
C ASN A 151 -7.34 6.53 -17.66
N VAL A 152 -6.03 6.29 -17.59
CA VAL A 152 -5.31 5.95 -16.37
C VAL A 152 -4.07 6.83 -16.20
N ILE A 153 -3.78 7.24 -14.96
CA ILE A 153 -2.63 8.06 -14.59
C ILE A 153 -1.97 7.52 -13.31
N ASN A 154 -0.66 7.71 -13.20
CA ASN A 154 0.08 7.37 -11.99
C ASN A 154 -0.01 8.52 -10.98
N THR A 155 -0.69 8.29 -9.88
CA THR A 155 -0.86 9.29 -8.80
C THR A 155 -0.05 8.94 -7.56
N SER A 156 0.84 7.95 -7.62
CA SER A 156 1.38 7.26 -6.45
C SER A 156 0.30 6.60 -5.57
N CYS A 157 0.72 5.95 -4.47
CA CYS A 157 -0.21 5.37 -3.50
C CYS A 157 -0.76 6.44 -2.56
N PRO A 158 -2.06 6.42 -2.19
CA PRO A 158 -2.66 7.37 -1.24
C PRO A 158 -1.92 7.53 0.09
N THR A 159 -1.18 6.49 0.50
CA THR A 159 -0.31 6.50 1.68
C THR A 159 0.85 7.48 1.58
N MET A 160 1.21 7.89 0.37
CA MET A 160 2.33 8.82 0.12
C MET A 160 1.88 10.25 -0.11
N TRP A 161 0.59 10.53 -0.31
CA TRP A 161 0.11 11.85 -0.75
C TRP A 161 0.33 12.98 0.27
N ASP A 162 0.63 12.68 1.53
CA ASP A 162 1.01 13.69 2.54
C ASP A 162 2.54 13.83 2.68
N LEU A 163 3.34 13.03 1.96
CA LEU A 163 4.80 13.11 1.99
C LEU A 163 5.29 14.26 1.09
N THR A 164 4.81 15.48 1.36
CA THR A 164 5.24 16.69 0.67
C THR A 164 6.69 17.01 1.00
N GLN A 165 7.29 17.97 0.28
CA GLN A 165 8.66 18.41 0.58
C GLN A 165 8.78 18.96 2.00
N GLU A 166 7.77 19.72 2.45
CA GLU A 166 7.70 20.27 3.80
C GLU A 166 7.62 19.16 4.85
N HIS A 167 6.73 18.17 4.65
CA HIS A 167 6.63 17.02 5.56
C HIS A 167 7.94 16.23 5.61
N CYS A 168 8.59 16.03 4.45
CA CYS A 168 9.82 15.27 4.38
C CYS A 168 11.02 15.99 5.03
N ALA A 169 11.04 17.32 5.00
CA ALA A 169 12.07 18.13 5.67
C ALA A 169 12.01 18.03 7.21
N GLU A 170 10.86 17.65 7.77
CA GLU A 170 10.71 17.41 9.20
C GLU A 170 11.18 16.02 9.64
N ILE A 171 11.50 15.12 8.71
CA ILE A 171 12.01 13.79 9.03
C ILE A 171 13.51 13.88 9.38
N PRO A 172 13.95 13.31 10.52
CA PRO A 172 15.37 13.30 10.88
C PRO A 172 16.25 12.65 9.80
N SER A 173 17.34 13.32 9.44
CA SER A 173 18.30 12.83 8.44
C SER A 173 19.42 11.95 9.03
N HIS A 174 19.59 12.01 10.35
CA HIS A 174 20.55 11.20 11.09
C HIS A 174 19.91 9.90 11.60
N LYS A 175 20.76 8.89 11.79
CA LYS A 175 20.38 7.60 12.38
C LYS A 175 19.77 7.79 13.78
N SER A 176 18.75 6.99 14.08
CA SER A 176 18.12 6.96 15.41
C SER A 176 18.79 5.97 16.37
N GLU A 177 18.53 6.11 17.67
CA GLU A 177 19.10 5.22 18.69
C GLU A 177 18.45 3.82 18.67
N ASN A 178 17.16 3.77 18.35
CA ASN A 178 16.34 2.57 18.35
C ASN A 178 15.77 2.31 16.95
N VAL A 179 15.38 1.06 16.69
CA VAL A 179 14.78 0.68 15.41
C VAL A 179 13.55 -0.20 15.60
N ILE A 180 12.55 0.03 14.75
CA ILE A 180 11.45 -0.91 14.54
C ILE A 180 11.56 -1.52 13.14
N PHE A 181 11.51 -2.85 13.07
CA PHE A 181 11.68 -3.58 11.81
C PHE A 181 10.54 -4.56 11.55
N THR A 182 10.48 -5.01 10.30
CA THR A 182 9.51 -6.02 9.84
C THR A 182 10.16 -7.00 8.87
N LEU A 183 9.61 -8.21 8.84
CA LEU A 183 9.95 -9.28 7.91
C LEU A 183 8.72 -9.62 7.04
N THR A 184 8.93 -10.32 5.93
CA THR A 184 7.86 -10.66 4.98
C THR A 184 7.76 -12.17 4.81
N ASP A 185 6.80 -12.77 5.49
CA ASP A 185 6.57 -14.23 5.55
C ASP A 185 6.41 -14.93 4.19
N TYR A 186 5.86 -14.27 3.18
CA TYR A 186 5.65 -14.89 1.86
C TYR A 186 6.83 -14.70 0.89
N ARG A 187 7.93 -14.08 1.35
CA ARG A 187 9.20 -13.90 0.62
C ARG A 187 10.39 -14.18 1.55
N GLU A 188 10.35 -15.29 2.28
CA GLU A 188 11.42 -15.67 3.21
C GLU A 188 12.79 -15.77 2.51
N ASP A 189 13.84 -15.29 3.18
CA ASP A 189 15.24 -15.61 2.87
C ASP A 189 15.99 -15.65 4.20
N LYS A 190 16.14 -16.85 4.77
CA LYS A 190 16.69 -17.04 6.11
C LYS A 190 18.10 -16.48 6.25
N ILE A 191 18.91 -16.59 5.19
CA ILE A 191 20.31 -16.17 5.25
C ILE A 191 20.36 -14.64 5.26
N LYS A 192 19.67 -14.00 4.32
CA LYS A 192 19.70 -12.53 4.20
C LYS A 192 18.95 -11.83 5.33
N ASP A 193 17.88 -12.41 5.84
CA ASP A 193 17.16 -11.84 6.98
C ASP A 193 17.91 -12.02 8.30
N LEU A 194 18.70 -13.09 8.45
CA LEU A 194 19.59 -13.23 9.60
C LEU A 194 20.70 -12.17 9.58
N GLU A 195 21.29 -11.90 8.41
CA GLU A 195 22.25 -10.80 8.22
C GLU A 195 21.63 -9.44 8.60
N LEU A 196 20.40 -9.17 8.16
CA LEU A 196 19.66 -7.97 8.54
C LEU A 196 19.45 -7.92 10.07
N ILE A 197 18.92 -8.97 10.68
CA ILE A 197 18.65 -9.01 12.13
C ILE A 197 19.94 -8.76 12.93
N ASN A 198 21.03 -9.42 12.58
CA ASN A 198 22.32 -9.25 13.25
C ASN A 198 22.84 -7.82 13.10
N SER A 199 22.70 -7.23 11.91
CA SER A 199 23.10 -5.84 11.65
C SER A 199 22.29 -4.85 12.48
N LEU A 200 20.98 -5.08 12.64
CA LEU A 200 20.12 -4.25 13.48
C LEU A 200 20.51 -4.37 14.96
N LEU A 201 20.68 -5.60 15.47
CA LEU A 201 21.09 -5.85 16.86
C LEU A 201 22.46 -5.24 17.21
N LYS A 202 23.38 -5.19 16.24
CA LYS A 202 24.70 -4.56 16.42
C LYS A 202 24.62 -3.03 16.34
N SER A 203 23.66 -2.49 15.62
CA SER A 203 23.61 -1.06 15.26
C SER A 203 22.71 -0.22 16.17
N TYR A 204 21.73 -0.82 16.85
CA TYR A 204 20.71 -0.09 17.61
C TYR A 204 20.62 -0.57 19.05
N ASN A 205 20.24 0.33 19.95
CA ASN A 205 20.14 0.05 21.39
C ASN A 205 18.93 -0.82 21.72
N LYS A 206 17.75 -0.43 21.22
CA LYS A 206 16.53 -1.26 21.27
C LYS A 206 16.08 -1.62 19.87
N VAL A 207 15.69 -2.88 19.71
CA VAL A 207 15.17 -3.43 18.45
C VAL A 207 13.75 -3.94 18.68
N TYR A 208 12.80 -3.37 17.96
CA TYR A 208 11.40 -3.75 17.96
C TYR A 208 11.07 -4.53 16.69
N PHE A 209 10.34 -5.62 16.80
CA PHE A 209 9.81 -6.36 15.66
C PHE A 209 8.30 -6.22 15.59
N TRP A 210 7.78 -5.58 14.54
CA TRP A 210 6.34 -5.50 14.32
C TRP A 210 5.83 -6.67 13.48
N VAL A 211 4.85 -7.39 14.03
CA VAL A 211 4.18 -8.50 13.35
C VAL A 211 3.12 -7.91 12.41
N GLN A 212 3.40 -7.75 11.11
CA GLN A 212 2.43 -7.16 10.18
C GLN A 212 1.52 -8.19 9.51
N GLY A 213 2.09 -9.30 9.03
CA GLY A 213 1.38 -10.39 8.37
C GLY A 213 1.14 -11.58 9.29
N SER A 214 0.07 -12.33 9.01
CA SER A 214 -0.36 -13.47 9.83
C SER A 214 0.71 -14.53 10.14
N LYS A 215 1.74 -14.71 9.29
CA LYS A 215 2.83 -15.66 9.52
C LYS A 215 4.17 -15.02 9.84
N ASP A 216 4.24 -13.68 9.95
CA ASP A 216 5.50 -12.98 10.25
C ASP A 216 6.08 -13.41 11.60
N TYR A 217 5.24 -13.62 12.60
CA TYR A 217 5.70 -14.09 13.91
C TYR A 217 6.25 -15.52 13.86
N VAL A 218 5.61 -16.41 13.09
CA VAL A 218 6.10 -17.78 12.88
C VAL A 218 7.46 -17.76 12.20
N TYR A 219 7.58 -16.94 11.15
CA TYR A 219 8.84 -16.74 10.44
C TYR A 219 9.93 -16.18 11.37
N PHE A 220 9.62 -15.13 12.12
CA PHE A 220 10.53 -14.51 13.09
C PHE A 220 11.00 -15.50 14.16
N LYS A 221 10.10 -16.33 14.71
CA LYS A 221 10.45 -17.34 15.71
C LYS A 221 11.43 -18.40 15.24
N SER A 222 11.56 -18.61 13.92
CA SER A 222 12.50 -19.58 13.37
C SER A 222 13.99 -19.19 13.53
N PHE A 223 14.29 -17.94 13.88
CA PHE A 223 15.67 -17.47 14.12
C PHE A 223 16.20 -17.82 15.52
N GLY A 224 15.43 -18.53 16.35
CA GLY A 224 15.90 -19.11 17.61
C GLY A 224 16.37 -18.05 18.62
N ASP A 225 17.52 -18.29 19.25
CA ASP A 225 18.02 -17.44 20.35
C ASP A 225 18.50 -16.05 19.91
N VAL A 226 18.75 -15.84 18.61
CA VAL A 226 19.20 -14.55 18.08
C VAL A 226 18.18 -13.44 18.39
N ILE A 227 16.90 -13.79 18.38
CA ILE A 227 15.80 -12.84 18.55
C ILE A 227 15.37 -12.62 20.01
N LYS A 228 16.04 -13.22 20.99
CA LYS A 228 15.60 -13.23 22.39
C LYS A 228 15.49 -11.83 23.03
N ASN A 229 16.29 -10.88 22.57
CA ASN A 229 16.36 -9.52 23.08
C ASN A 229 15.53 -8.53 22.24
N ILE A 230 14.75 -9.01 21.27
CA ILE A 230 13.93 -8.18 20.39
C ILE A 230 12.53 -8.04 20.99
N ILE A 231 12.04 -6.81 21.08
CA ILE A 231 10.73 -6.48 21.63
C ILE A 231 9.68 -6.71 20.54
N VAL A 232 8.76 -7.65 20.76
CA VAL A 232 7.71 -7.95 19.78
C VAL A 232 6.54 -6.98 19.95
N VAL A 233 6.21 -6.28 18.88
CA VAL A 233 5.05 -5.38 18.80
C VAL A 233 3.86 -6.16 18.22
N PRO A 234 2.69 -6.17 18.90
CA PRO A 234 1.51 -6.93 18.47
C PRO A 234 1.02 -6.58 17.06
N PRO A 235 0.29 -7.51 16.40
CA PRO A 235 -0.18 -7.35 15.02
C PRO A 235 -1.41 -6.44 14.89
N ASN A 236 -1.36 -5.26 15.51
CA ASN A 236 -2.37 -4.22 15.38
C ASN A 236 -1.74 -2.93 14.87
N LEU A 237 -2.43 -2.21 13.98
CA LEU A 237 -1.96 -0.91 13.49
C LEU A 237 -1.81 0.09 14.65
N SER A 238 -2.71 0.04 15.64
CA SER A 238 -2.63 0.90 16.82
C SER A 238 -1.37 0.68 17.65
N ASP A 239 -0.87 -0.56 17.75
CA ASP A 239 0.33 -0.85 18.53
C ASP A 239 1.60 -0.42 17.78
N PHE A 240 1.60 -0.56 16.45
CA PHE A 240 2.66 0.03 15.62
C PHE A 240 2.69 1.56 15.71
N ASP A 241 1.51 2.20 15.59
CA ASP A 241 1.40 3.65 15.70
C ASP A 241 1.82 4.15 17.08
N LYS A 242 1.53 3.44 18.17
CA LYS A 242 2.03 3.81 19.51
C LYS A 242 3.55 3.88 19.55
N VAL A 243 4.23 2.88 18.97
CA VAL A 243 5.70 2.86 18.93
C VAL A 243 6.23 4.00 18.05
N LEU A 244 5.67 4.20 16.86
CA LEU A 244 6.06 5.28 15.96
C LEU A 244 5.79 6.69 16.51
N ASN A 245 4.77 6.88 17.35
CA ASN A 245 4.45 8.18 17.98
C ASN A 245 5.10 8.37 19.36
N SER A 246 5.91 7.43 19.84
CA SER A 246 6.60 7.56 21.13
C SER A 246 7.64 8.69 21.13
N ASP A 247 8.09 9.15 22.29
CA ASP A 247 9.18 10.14 22.34
C ASP A 247 10.57 9.52 22.12
N GLU A 248 10.66 8.20 21.84
CA GLU A 248 11.94 7.53 21.60
C GLU A 248 12.57 8.02 20.28
N SER A 249 13.91 8.16 20.28
CA SER A 249 14.71 8.27 19.06
C SER A 249 14.61 6.93 18.32
N LEU A 250 13.75 6.89 17.30
CA LEU A 250 13.31 5.67 16.64
C LEU A 250 13.24 5.86 15.12
N GLU A 251 13.73 4.88 14.37
CA GLU A 251 13.53 4.78 12.93
C GLU A 251 13.00 3.42 12.47
N TYR A 252 12.60 3.35 11.22
CA TYR A 252 12.14 2.11 10.60
C TYR A 252 13.19 1.53 9.65
N VAL A 253 13.44 0.23 9.73
CA VAL A 253 14.19 -0.52 8.73
C VAL A 253 13.47 -1.84 8.46
N GLY A 254 13.05 -2.19 7.25
CA GLY A 254 12.41 -3.50 7.08
C GLY A 254 11.77 -3.79 5.73
N THR A 255 11.30 -5.03 5.58
CA THR A 255 10.83 -5.57 4.29
C THR A 255 9.37 -5.27 3.96
N ARG A 256 8.56 -4.83 4.95
CA ARG A 256 7.16 -4.44 4.70
C ARG A 256 7.08 -2.99 4.23
N LEU A 257 6.90 -2.80 2.93
CA LEU A 257 6.80 -1.49 2.28
C LEU A 257 5.90 -0.47 3.00
N HIS A 258 4.66 -0.84 3.32
CA HIS A 258 3.70 0.10 3.93
C HIS A 258 3.99 0.42 5.39
N ALA A 259 4.71 -0.45 6.12
CA ALA A 259 5.22 -0.12 7.45
C ALA A 259 6.22 1.04 7.38
N GLY A 260 7.14 1.01 6.40
CA GLY A 260 8.08 2.10 6.16
C GLY A 260 7.40 3.39 5.73
N ILE A 261 6.40 3.32 4.84
CA ILE A 261 5.62 4.51 4.46
C ILE A 261 4.87 5.07 5.68
N ARG A 262 4.30 4.23 6.55
CA ARG A 262 3.65 4.69 7.79
C ARG A 262 4.65 5.33 8.75
N ALA A 263 5.87 4.82 8.86
CA ALA A 263 6.94 5.46 9.61
C ALA A 263 7.24 6.88 9.07
N LEU A 264 7.33 7.03 7.74
CA LEU A 264 7.47 8.36 7.11
C LEU A 264 6.27 9.27 7.43
N GLN A 265 5.03 8.77 7.37
CA GLN A 265 3.83 9.54 7.77
C GLN A 265 3.89 10.02 9.23
N LYS A 266 4.60 9.30 10.11
CA LYS A 266 4.84 9.65 11.52
C LYS A 266 6.17 10.40 11.73
N LYS A 267 6.72 10.99 10.67
CA LYS A 267 7.96 11.77 10.67
C LYS A 267 9.18 10.99 11.18
N ARG A 268 9.22 9.67 10.95
CA ARG A 268 10.37 8.82 11.28
C ARG A 268 11.21 8.55 10.04
N ARG A 269 12.53 8.55 10.22
CA ARG A 269 13.47 8.05 9.21
C ARG A 269 13.09 6.61 8.87
N SER A 270 13.16 6.25 7.58
CA SER A 270 12.72 4.95 7.10
C SER A 270 13.61 4.44 5.99
N ILE A 271 14.08 3.20 6.13
CA ILE A 271 14.83 2.45 5.12
C ILE A 271 14.03 1.20 4.77
N ILE A 272 13.50 1.14 3.56
CA ILE A 272 12.72 -0.02 3.12
C ILE A 272 13.65 -1.03 2.44
N ILE A 273 13.56 -2.30 2.84
CA ILE A 273 14.29 -3.40 2.21
C ILE A 273 13.42 -3.98 1.10
N SER A 274 13.95 -4.02 -0.12
CA SER A 274 13.22 -4.52 -1.28
C SER A 274 13.15 -6.04 -1.30
N VAL A 275 11.93 -6.58 -1.40
CA VAL A 275 11.65 -8.02 -1.56
C VAL A 275 10.73 -8.31 -2.75
N ASP A 276 10.19 -7.26 -3.39
CA ASP A 276 9.31 -7.35 -4.54
C ASP A 276 9.28 -6.04 -5.35
N ASN A 277 8.61 -6.09 -6.50
CA ASN A 277 8.48 -4.97 -7.43
C ASN A 277 7.86 -3.72 -6.81
N ARG A 278 7.09 -3.83 -5.73
CA ARG A 278 6.33 -2.69 -5.20
C ARG A 278 7.24 -1.67 -4.55
N ALA A 279 8.28 -2.14 -3.87
CA ALA A 279 9.30 -1.28 -3.32
C ALA A 279 10.17 -0.70 -4.44
N GLU A 280 10.59 -1.52 -5.40
CA GLU A 280 11.42 -1.06 -6.54
C GLU A 280 10.73 -0.01 -7.41
N GLU A 281 9.47 -0.22 -7.78
CA GLU A 281 8.74 0.77 -8.58
C GLU A 281 8.57 2.09 -7.82
N LYS A 282 8.33 2.06 -6.50
CA LYS A 282 8.24 3.29 -5.71
C LYS A 282 9.57 4.01 -5.54
N LYS A 283 10.68 3.27 -5.48
CA LYS A 283 12.03 3.83 -5.54
C LYS A 283 12.24 4.57 -6.85
N LYS A 284 11.94 3.90 -7.97
CA LYS A 284 12.10 4.42 -9.32
C LYS A 284 11.22 5.63 -9.59
N ASP A 285 9.94 5.55 -9.26
CA ASP A 285 8.94 6.56 -9.66
C ASP A 285 8.89 7.77 -8.71
N PHE A 286 9.18 7.58 -7.42
CA PHE A 286 8.95 8.60 -6.39
C PHE A 286 10.13 8.85 -5.46
N ASN A 287 11.31 8.28 -5.78
CA ASN A 287 12.53 8.43 -4.98
C ASN A 287 12.41 7.97 -3.51
N LEU A 288 11.63 6.91 -3.27
CA LEU A 288 11.53 6.32 -1.94
C LEU A 288 12.85 5.62 -1.54
N LYS A 289 13.38 5.85 -0.33
CA LYS A 289 14.62 5.19 0.15
C LYS A 289 14.40 3.68 0.31
N VAL A 290 14.81 2.95 -0.72
CA VAL A 290 14.71 1.50 -0.82
C VAL A 290 16.09 0.93 -1.16
N ILE A 291 16.53 -0.05 -0.38
CA ILE A 291 17.81 -0.73 -0.56
C ILE A 291 17.59 -2.22 -0.87
N PRO A 292 18.53 -2.88 -1.59
CA PRO A 292 18.43 -4.31 -1.85
C PRO A 292 18.55 -5.11 -0.54
N ARG A 293 17.94 -6.30 -0.52
CA ARG A 293 18.05 -7.24 0.59
C ARG A 293 19.41 -7.96 0.64
N ASP A 294 20.03 -8.13 -0.52
CA ASP A 294 21.30 -8.82 -0.67
C ASP A 294 22.48 -7.89 -0.35
N LEU A 295 22.72 -7.68 0.94
CA LEU A 295 23.78 -6.83 1.48
C LEU A 295 24.53 -7.57 2.59
N SER A 296 25.81 -7.25 2.76
CA SER A 296 26.59 -7.75 3.89
C SER A 296 26.24 -6.99 5.18
N SER A 297 26.55 -7.58 6.34
CA SER A 297 26.40 -6.87 7.63
C SER A 297 27.14 -5.52 7.70
N ASN A 298 28.28 -5.40 7.02
CA ASN A 298 29.04 -4.14 6.96
C ASN A 298 28.33 -3.11 6.09
N ASP A 299 27.76 -3.51 4.96
CA ASP A 299 27.01 -2.60 4.08
C ASP A 299 25.76 -2.08 4.78
N TYR A 300 25.01 -2.95 5.48
CA TYR A 300 23.90 -2.54 6.31
C TYR A 300 24.33 -1.52 7.37
N SER A 301 25.40 -1.81 8.11
CA SER A 301 25.93 -0.91 9.14
C SER A 301 26.31 0.45 8.55
N ASN A 302 26.95 0.48 7.39
CA ASN A 302 27.31 1.72 6.69
C ASN A 302 26.05 2.53 6.31
N ILE A 303 25.05 1.87 5.71
CA ILE A 303 23.80 2.52 5.30
C ILE A 303 23.02 3.05 6.52
N PHE A 304 22.97 2.30 7.61
CA PHE A 304 22.26 2.74 8.81
C PHE A 304 22.87 4.04 9.37
N ASN A 305 24.20 4.14 9.39
CA ASN A 305 24.93 5.31 9.88
C ASN A 305 25.04 6.45 8.85
N GLU A 306 24.66 6.24 7.60
CA GLU A 306 24.65 7.28 6.55
C GLU A 306 23.67 8.40 6.92
N GLN A 307 24.11 9.65 6.88
CA GLN A 307 23.19 10.79 6.92
C GLN A 307 22.52 10.95 5.56
N PHE A 308 21.19 10.96 5.51
CA PHE A 308 20.46 11.25 4.28
C PHE A 308 19.15 11.97 4.56
N ASP A 309 18.80 12.91 3.68
CA ASP A 309 17.50 13.57 3.73
C ASP A 309 16.42 12.72 3.08
N THR A 310 15.21 12.75 3.64
CA THR A 310 14.06 12.13 2.97
C THR A 310 13.60 13.05 1.85
N GLN A 311 13.58 12.56 0.61
CA GLN A 311 13.16 13.33 -0.57
C GLN A 311 12.21 12.51 -1.43
N VAL A 312 10.90 12.60 -1.17
CA VAL A 312 9.87 11.91 -1.97
C VAL A 312 9.34 12.84 -3.06
N THR A 313 9.33 12.37 -4.30
CA THR A 313 8.80 13.11 -5.46
C THR A 313 7.38 12.65 -5.76
N LEU A 314 6.39 13.49 -5.50
CA LEU A 314 4.97 13.16 -5.75
C LEU A 314 4.46 13.74 -7.09
N PRO A 315 3.64 12.98 -7.84
CA PRO A 315 3.01 13.45 -9.07
C PRO A 315 1.80 14.34 -8.77
N ASN A 316 2.04 15.55 -8.26
CA ASN A 316 1.01 16.44 -7.75
C ASN A 316 -0.03 16.85 -8.80
N SER A 317 0.39 17.04 -10.06
CA SER A 317 -0.51 17.33 -11.18
C SER A 317 -1.52 16.21 -11.43
N GLU A 318 -1.07 14.96 -11.38
CA GLU A 318 -1.88 13.76 -11.59
C GLU A 318 -2.81 13.52 -10.42
N ILE A 319 -2.32 13.73 -9.19
CA ILE A 319 -3.13 13.67 -7.97
C ILE A 319 -4.28 14.67 -8.04
N GLU A 320 -4.00 15.93 -8.38
CA GLU A 320 -5.04 16.96 -8.48
C GLU A 320 -6.00 16.69 -9.64
N LYS A 321 -5.49 16.27 -10.81
CA LYS A 321 -6.33 15.84 -11.94
C LYS A 321 -7.32 14.75 -11.54
N TRP A 322 -6.87 13.75 -10.76
CA TRP A 322 -7.75 12.70 -10.26
C TRP A 322 -8.77 13.24 -9.26
N LYS A 323 -8.40 14.17 -8.37
CA LYS A 323 -9.32 14.72 -7.36
C LYS A 323 -10.38 15.64 -7.95
N THR A 324 -10.04 16.46 -8.95
CA THR A 324 -10.94 17.49 -9.48
C THR A 324 -11.97 16.95 -10.47
N GLN A 325 -11.79 15.74 -11.01
CA GLN A 325 -12.74 15.14 -11.97
C GLN A 325 -14.15 14.90 -11.38
N PHE A 326 -14.29 14.95 -10.06
CA PHE A 326 -15.53 14.66 -9.35
C PHE A 326 -16.35 15.91 -8.99
N LYS A 327 -15.85 17.10 -9.35
CA LYS A 327 -16.46 18.39 -9.05
C LYS A 327 -17.50 18.79 -10.08
#